data_AF-A0A445AFF3-F1
#
_entry.id   AF-A0A445AFF3-F1
#
_cell.length_a   1.000
_cell.length_b   1.000
_cell.length_c   1.000
_cell.angle_alpha   90.00
_cell.angle_beta   90.00
_cell.angle_gamma   90.00
#
_symmetry.space_group_name_H-M   'P 1'
#
loop_
_entity.id
_entity.type
_entity.pdbx_description
1 polymer ?
#
loop_
_entity_poly.entity_id
_entity_poly.type
_entity_poly.pdbx_seq_one_letter_code
_entity_poly.pdbx_strand_id
1 'polypeptide(L)'
;MKTEDFSSCCAGTTFANKMALASPFSSLEHAIMVARDIWSRKLNVRSWLEALSGRSCSNEYLETANEATVQELHEWGSRYEEKFGYVFVTFVAGRISAEILAELKMHFNNSHGVELEIASKEELKYIERAIRELLSNKSVQTTDEGDVSVEYSGEIVTDTLDGADTDSEDDLDAISSGGYDISMDVELNRVPEEDNETLNTQHREDAIHAAKRVSI
;
A
#
# COMPACT_ATOMS: atom_id res chain seq x y z
N MET A 1 2.49 -3.30 19.88
CA MET A 1 3.61 -3.19 18.92
C MET A 1 4.19 -1.80 19.02
N LYS A 2 5.47 -1.62 18.68
CA LYS A 2 6.16 -0.32 18.74
C LYS A 2 6.40 0.23 17.34
N THR A 3 6.81 1.49 17.23
CA THR A 3 7.10 2.13 15.93
C THR A 3 8.14 1.34 15.13
N GLU A 4 9.16 0.80 15.80
CA GLU A 4 10.23 0.04 15.16
C GLU A 4 9.73 -1.22 14.45
N ASP A 5 8.67 -1.86 14.98
CA ASP A 5 8.04 -3.02 14.33
C ASP A 5 7.51 -2.62 12.93
N PHE A 6 6.89 -1.42 12.82
CA PHE A 6 6.26 -0.94 11.59
C PHE A 6 7.18 -0.19 10.64
N SER A 7 8.36 0.26 11.08
CA SER A 7 9.37 0.85 10.19
C SER A 7 9.86 -0.13 9.12
N SER A 8 9.73 -1.44 9.38
CA SER A 8 10.00 -2.49 8.38
C SER A 8 8.92 -2.58 7.29
N CYS A 9 7.69 -2.12 7.58
CA CYS A 9 6.55 -2.23 6.67
C CYS A 9 6.48 -1.04 5.69
N CYS A 10 6.92 0.13 6.12
CA CYS A 10 6.89 1.36 5.34
C CYS A 10 8.03 2.27 5.79
N ALA A 11 8.75 2.86 4.83
CA ALA A 11 9.80 3.84 5.13
C ALA A 11 9.26 5.16 5.72
N GLY A 12 7.96 5.44 5.56
CA GLY A 12 7.31 6.63 6.09
C GLY A 12 7.15 6.59 7.61
N THR A 13 7.88 7.44 8.32
CA THR A 13 7.87 7.48 9.79
C THR A 13 6.50 7.83 10.37
N THR A 14 5.75 8.69 9.66
CA THR A 14 4.39 9.08 10.04
C THR A 14 3.43 7.88 10.07
N PHE A 15 3.56 6.97 9.11
CA PHE A 15 2.74 5.75 9.05
C PHE A 15 3.06 4.83 10.22
N ALA A 16 4.35 4.51 10.42
CA ALA A 16 4.79 3.61 11.48
C ALA A 16 4.36 4.08 12.88
N ASN A 17 4.49 5.38 13.16
CA ASN A 17 4.03 5.97 14.42
C ASN A 17 2.51 5.84 14.63
N LYS A 18 1.71 6.12 13.59
CA LYS A 18 0.25 6.01 13.68
C LYS A 18 -0.21 4.56 13.88
N MET A 19 0.45 3.61 13.20
CA MET A 19 0.18 2.17 13.40
C MET A 19 0.54 1.70 14.81
N ALA A 20 1.66 2.15 15.36
CA ALA A 20 2.05 1.84 16.74
C ALA A 20 1.04 2.38 17.76
N LEU A 21 0.56 3.61 17.58
CA LEU A 21 -0.46 4.21 18.44
C LEU A 21 -1.83 3.52 18.34
N ALA A 22 -2.14 2.89 17.21
CA ALA A 22 -3.38 2.14 17.02
C ALA A 22 -3.29 0.68 17.53
N SER A 23 -2.09 0.22 17.90
CA SER A 23 -1.85 -1.10 18.49
C SER A 23 -2.30 -1.13 19.96
N PRO A 24 -2.82 -2.26 20.49
CA PRO A 24 -2.92 -3.60 19.90
C PRO A 24 -4.05 -3.77 18.88
N PHE A 25 -3.87 -4.68 17.93
CA PHE A 25 -4.91 -5.08 16.98
C PHE A 25 -5.57 -6.39 17.41
N SER A 26 -6.87 -6.52 17.18
CA SER A 26 -7.64 -7.71 17.52
C SER A 26 -7.46 -8.86 16.53
N SER A 27 -7.04 -8.58 15.29
CA SER A 27 -6.77 -9.58 14.25
C SER A 27 -5.88 -8.98 13.15
N LEU A 28 -5.36 -9.84 12.27
CA LEU A 28 -4.67 -9.42 11.04
C LEU A 28 -5.58 -8.54 10.17
N GLU A 29 -6.85 -8.90 10.02
CA GLU A 29 -7.81 -8.12 9.24
C GLU A 29 -8.03 -6.73 9.86
N HIS A 30 -8.12 -6.65 11.19
CA HIS A 30 -8.20 -5.36 11.88
C HIS A 30 -6.95 -4.51 11.63
N ALA A 31 -5.75 -5.10 11.66
CA ALA A 31 -4.51 -4.39 11.36
C ALA A 31 -4.47 -3.83 9.93
N ILE A 32 -4.90 -4.61 8.92
CA ILE A 32 -4.96 -4.20 7.51
C ILE A 32 -6.00 -3.08 7.32
N MET A 33 -7.18 -3.21 7.92
CA MET A 33 -8.21 -2.18 7.89
C MET A 33 -7.69 -0.85 8.49
N VAL A 34 -7.03 -0.91 9.65
CA VAL A 34 -6.42 0.27 10.29
C VAL A 34 -5.32 0.88 9.42
N ALA A 35 -4.48 0.06 8.79
CA ALA A 35 -3.44 0.54 7.87
C ALA A 35 -4.04 1.28 6.67
N ARG A 36 -5.10 0.75 6.05
CA ARG A 36 -5.83 1.40 4.95
C ARG A 36 -6.43 2.73 5.37
N ASP A 37 -7.06 2.80 6.55
CA ASP A 37 -7.64 4.03 7.08
C ASP A 37 -6.57 5.09 7.34
N ILE A 38 -5.46 4.70 7.99
CA ILE A 38 -4.32 5.59 8.22
C ILE A 38 -3.78 6.11 6.89
N TRP A 39 -3.51 5.22 5.94
CA TRP A 39 -2.90 5.56 4.66
C TRP A 39 -3.77 6.51 3.83
N SER A 40 -5.08 6.24 3.74
CA SER A 40 -6.00 6.97 2.87
C SER A 40 -6.55 8.26 3.49
N ARG A 41 -6.78 8.29 4.81
CA ARG A 41 -7.48 9.41 5.48
C ARG A 41 -6.59 10.24 6.39
N LYS A 42 -5.52 9.67 6.93
CA LYS A 42 -4.70 10.31 7.97
C LYS A 42 -3.30 10.70 7.50
N LEU A 43 -2.88 10.24 6.33
CA LEU A 43 -1.65 10.69 5.68
C LEU A 43 -1.97 11.76 4.63
N ASN A 44 -1.01 12.65 4.43
CA ASN A 44 -1.06 13.67 3.39
C ASN A 44 -0.02 13.37 2.31
N VAL A 45 -0.04 14.16 1.23
CA VAL A 45 0.90 14.05 0.10
C VAL A 45 2.37 13.99 0.54
N ARG A 46 2.76 14.78 1.54
CA ARG A 46 4.14 14.76 2.06
C ARG A 46 4.49 13.41 2.69
N SER A 47 3.59 12.82 3.47
CA SER A 47 3.81 11.51 4.08
C SER A 47 3.85 10.39 3.04
N TRP A 48 3.05 10.49 1.96
CA TRP A 48 3.15 9.53 0.85
C TRP A 48 4.48 9.64 0.13
N LEU A 49 4.93 10.87 -0.19
CA LEU A 49 6.24 11.07 -0.83
C LEU A 49 7.39 10.58 0.05
N GLU A 50 7.34 10.83 1.37
CA GLU A 50 8.33 10.28 2.32
C GLU A 50 8.42 8.76 2.21
N ALA A 51 7.28 8.07 2.19
CA ALA A 51 7.24 6.61 2.07
C ALA A 51 7.77 6.12 0.70
N LEU A 52 7.33 6.75 -0.39
CA LEU A 52 7.74 6.40 -1.75
C LEU A 52 9.24 6.61 -1.97
N SER A 53 9.80 7.73 -1.50
CA SER A 53 11.23 8.04 -1.63
C SER A 53 12.11 7.15 -0.75
N GLY A 54 11.60 6.69 0.40
CA GLY A 54 12.33 5.79 1.28
C GLY A 54 12.25 4.31 0.88
N ARG A 55 11.48 3.98 -0.16
CA ARG A 55 11.28 2.61 -0.60
C ARG A 55 12.53 2.06 -1.28
N SER A 56 13.02 0.92 -0.80
CA SER A 56 13.98 0.10 -1.55
C SER A 56 13.27 -0.61 -2.70
N CYS A 57 13.78 -0.46 -3.93
CA CYS A 57 13.26 -1.18 -5.09
C CYS A 57 13.38 -2.69 -4.90
N SER A 58 12.30 -3.44 -5.13
CA SER A 58 12.37 -4.91 -5.24
C SER A 58 12.92 -5.28 -6.61
N ASN A 59 13.88 -6.19 -6.67
CA ASN A 59 14.44 -6.70 -7.93
C ASN A 59 13.73 -7.98 -8.43
N GLU A 60 12.65 -8.42 -7.78
CA GLU A 60 11.92 -9.68 -8.08
C GLU A 60 11.53 -9.80 -9.56
N TYR A 61 11.08 -8.71 -10.19
CA TYR A 61 10.69 -8.74 -11.59
C TYR A 61 11.88 -9.00 -12.54
N LEU A 62 13.10 -8.61 -12.16
CA LEU A 62 14.30 -8.74 -13.00
C LEU A 62 14.71 -10.20 -13.21
N GLU A 63 14.26 -11.14 -12.36
CA GLU A 63 14.53 -12.58 -12.52
C GLU A 63 14.01 -13.13 -13.85
N THR A 64 12.98 -12.49 -14.41
CA THR A 64 12.36 -12.87 -15.70
C THR A 64 12.86 -12.05 -16.89
N ALA A 65 13.76 -11.08 -16.66
CA ALA A 65 14.20 -10.14 -17.68
C ALA A 65 15.32 -10.70 -18.56
N ASN A 66 15.29 -10.36 -19.84
CA ASN A 66 16.50 -10.39 -20.66
C ASN A 66 17.26 -9.06 -20.53
N GLU A 67 18.52 -9.04 -20.97
CA GLU A 67 19.40 -7.87 -20.87
C GLU A 67 18.80 -6.60 -21.50
N ALA A 68 18.14 -6.73 -22.66
CA ALA A 68 17.46 -5.61 -23.31
C ALA A 68 16.32 -5.03 -22.46
N THR A 69 15.54 -5.90 -21.80
CA THR A 69 14.43 -5.48 -20.94
C THR A 69 14.95 -4.80 -19.67
N VAL A 70 16.03 -5.31 -19.07
CA VAL A 70 16.70 -4.67 -17.92
C VAL A 70 17.18 -3.27 -18.29
N GLN A 71 17.83 -3.12 -19.45
CA GLN A 71 18.31 -1.85 -19.94
C GLN A 71 17.17 -0.85 -20.16
N GLU A 72 16.08 -1.27 -20.79
CA GLU A 72 14.90 -0.42 -20.98
C GLU A 72 14.25 -0.03 -19.65
N LEU A 73 14.11 -0.95 -18.70
CA LEU A 73 13.58 -0.67 -17.37
C LEU A 73 14.41 0.39 -16.65
N HIS A 74 15.74 0.30 -16.73
CA HIS A 74 16.63 1.29 -16.14
C HIS A 74 16.49 2.68 -16.81
N GLU A 75 16.46 2.72 -18.14
CA GLU A 75 16.30 3.96 -18.90
C GLU A 75 14.97 4.65 -18.62
N TRP A 76 13.87 3.89 -18.66
CA TRP A 76 12.54 4.43 -18.38
C TRP A 76 12.36 4.77 -16.90
N GLY A 77 12.96 3.99 -15.99
CA GLY A 77 12.96 4.29 -14.55
C GLY A 77 13.65 5.63 -14.27
N SER A 78 14.79 5.89 -14.90
CA SER A 78 15.50 7.17 -14.78
C SER A 78 14.65 8.34 -15.30
N ARG A 79 13.99 8.18 -16.45
CA ARG A 79 13.07 9.21 -17.00
C ARG A 79 11.87 9.45 -16.09
N TYR A 80 11.31 8.39 -15.52
CA TYR A 80 10.20 8.48 -14.58
C TYR A 80 10.59 9.29 -13.35
N GLU A 81 11.74 8.97 -12.74
CA GLU A 81 12.22 9.68 -11.55
C GLU A 81 12.52 11.15 -11.85
N GLU A 82 13.12 11.45 -13.00
CA GLU A 82 13.34 12.84 -13.44
C GLU A 82 12.02 13.62 -13.60
N LYS A 83 10.98 12.97 -14.14
CA LYS A 83 9.68 13.61 -14.35
C LYS A 83 8.90 13.80 -13.05
N PHE A 84 8.81 12.76 -12.21
CA PHE A 84 7.88 12.71 -11.07
C PHE A 84 8.54 13.01 -9.72
N GLY A 85 9.86 12.91 -9.62
CA GLY A 85 10.63 13.21 -8.41
C GLY A 85 10.71 12.05 -7.39
N TYR A 86 10.30 10.85 -7.77
CA TYR A 86 10.42 9.62 -6.99
C TYR A 86 10.53 8.42 -7.93
N VAL A 87 11.08 7.31 -7.42
CA VAL A 87 11.24 6.06 -8.19
C VAL A 87 9.90 5.48 -8.61
N PHE A 88 9.85 4.74 -9.72
CA PHE A 88 8.62 4.06 -10.13
C PHE A 88 8.23 2.98 -9.12
N VAL A 89 7.00 3.05 -8.61
CA VAL A 89 6.45 2.08 -7.65
C VAL A 89 5.27 1.37 -8.27
N THR A 90 5.43 0.06 -8.46
CA THR A 90 4.37 -0.87 -8.85
C THR A 90 4.53 -2.17 -8.10
N PHE A 91 3.43 -2.82 -7.74
CA PHE A 91 3.47 -4.12 -7.09
C PHE A 91 3.82 -5.23 -8.09
N VAL A 92 5.01 -5.83 -7.91
CA VAL A 92 5.60 -6.72 -8.93
C VAL A 92 5.33 -8.22 -8.76
N ALA A 93 4.77 -8.65 -7.63
CA ALA A 93 4.70 -10.08 -7.36
C ALA A 93 3.79 -10.84 -8.32
N GLY A 94 4.32 -11.94 -8.86
CA GLY A 94 3.64 -12.75 -9.86
C GLY A 94 3.58 -12.11 -11.25
N ARG A 95 4.30 -11.01 -11.50
CA ARG A 95 4.34 -10.30 -12.79
C ARG A 95 5.69 -10.51 -13.47
N ILE A 96 5.68 -10.48 -14.80
CA ILE A 96 6.92 -10.58 -15.59
C ILE A 96 7.47 -9.19 -15.93
N SER A 97 8.79 -9.09 -16.13
CA SER A 97 9.48 -7.84 -16.43
C SER A 97 8.90 -7.06 -17.61
N ALA A 98 8.44 -7.75 -18.66
CA ALA A 98 7.86 -7.10 -19.83
C ALA A 98 6.54 -6.36 -19.51
N GLU A 99 5.72 -6.90 -18.60
CA GLU A 99 4.48 -6.26 -18.14
C GLU A 99 4.79 -5.02 -17.31
N ILE A 100 5.77 -5.10 -16.42
CA ILE A 100 6.24 -3.97 -15.61
C ILE A 100 6.75 -2.84 -16.51
N LEU A 101 7.55 -3.17 -17.53
CA LEU A 101 8.05 -2.19 -18.48
C LEU A 101 6.92 -1.53 -19.27
N ALA A 102 5.93 -2.30 -19.71
CA ALA A 102 4.77 -1.76 -20.43
C ALA A 102 3.95 -0.81 -19.54
N GLU A 103 3.74 -1.17 -18.27
CA GLU A 103 3.06 -0.32 -17.29
C GLU A 103 3.82 0.97 -17.00
N LEU A 104 5.14 0.87 -16.78
CA LEU A 104 6.01 2.04 -16.58
C LEU A 104 5.89 3.04 -17.74
N LYS A 105 5.95 2.54 -18.98
CA LYS A 105 5.79 3.37 -20.19
C LYS A 105 4.41 4.00 -20.29
N MET A 106 3.36 3.27 -19.90
CA MET A 106 1.99 3.78 -19.87
C MET A 106 1.86 4.91 -18.84
N HIS A 107 2.30 4.66 -17.61
CA HIS A 107 2.23 5.60 -16.49
C HIS A 107 3.05 6.86 -16.72
N PHE A 108 4.13 6.76 -17.50
CA PHE A 108 4.92 7.92 -17.89
C PHE A 108 4.09 9.02 -18.56
N ASN A 109 2.95 8.70 -19.18
CA ASN A 109 2.07 9.70 -19.80
C ASN A 109 1.09 10.38 -18.83
N ASN A 110 1.03 9.93 -17.56
CA ASN A 110 0.15 10.50 -16.55
C ASN A 110 0.58 11.91 -16.13
N SER A 111 -0.38 12.65 -15.58
CA SER A 111 -0.11 13.88 -14.81
C SER A 111 0.42 13.53 -13.42
N HIS A 112 1.17 14.43 -12.78
CA HIS A 112 1.75 14.20 -11.45
C HIS A 112 0.72 13.80 -10.39
N GLY A 113 -0.46 14.44 -10.40
CA GLY A 113 -1.50 14.14 -9.41
C GLY A 113 -2.07 12.73 -9.55
N VAL A 114 -2.36 12.31 -10.78
CA VAL A 114 -2.85 10.95 -11.07
C VAL A 114 -1.78 9.91 -10.74
N GLU A 115 -0.53 10.16 -11.13
CA GLU A 115 0.56 9.22 -10.91
C GLU A 115 0.88 9.04 -9.43
N LEU A 116 0.84 10.12 -8.65
CA LEU A 116 1.03 10.05 -7.20
C LEU A 116 -0.05 9.21 -6.53
N GLU A 117 -1.31 9.35 -6.96
CA GLU A 117 -2.41 8.54 -6.42
C GLU A 117 -2.22 7.05 -6.75
N ILE A 118 -1.78 6.75 -7.98
CA ILE A 118 -1.48 5.37 -8.39
C ILE A 118 -0.32 4.81 -7.57
N ALA A 119 0.81 5.51 -7.50
CA ALA A 119 1.98 5.09 -6.73
C ALA A 119 1.65 4.90 -5.24
N SER A 120 0.80 5.76 -4.67
CA SER A 120 0.29 5.62 -3.30
C SER A 120 -0.52 4.32 -3.10
N LYS A 121 -1.35 3.94 -4.07
CA LYS A 121 -2.09 2.67 -4.03
C LYS A 121 -1.18 1.46 -4.18
N GLU A 122 -0.17 1.53 -5.05
CA GLU A 122 0.83 0.47 -5.21
C GLU A 122 1.67 0.29 -3.93
N GLU A 123 2.08 1.39 -3.29
CA GLU A 123 2.79 1.36 -2.01
C GLU A 123 1.97 0.68 -0.91
N LEU A 124 0.67 0.98 -0.84
CA LEU A 124 -0.23 0.36 0.13
C LEU A 124 -0.28 -1.18 -0.01
N LYS A 125 -0.21 -1.73 -1.22
CA LYS A 125 -0.18 -3.20 -1.42
C LYS A 125 1.05 -3.83 -0.77
N TYR A 126 2.20 -3.15 -0.82
CA TYR A 126 3.41 -3.61 -0.17
C TYR A 126 3.34 -3.49 1.35
N ILE A 127 2.78 -2.39 1.86
CA ILE A 127 2.55 -2.20 3.28
C ILE A 127 1.65 -3.32 3.82
N GLU A 128 0.56 -3.65 3.11
CA GLU A 128 -0.33 -4.75 3.48
C GLU A 128 0.40 -6.09 3.52
N ARG A 129 1.24 -6.39 2.53
CA ARG A 129 2.08 -7.59 2.54
C ARG A 129 2.99 -7.62 3.77
N ALA A 130 3.72 -6.54 4.03
CA ALA A 130 4.67 -6.50 5.13
C ALA A 130 3.97 -6.64 6.50
N ILE A 131 2.77 -6.07 6.66
CA ILE A 131 1.95 -6.28 7.88
C ILE A 131 1.55 -7.74 8.05
N ARG A 132 1.15 -8.43 6.96
CA ARG A 132 0.83 -9.87 7.01
C ARG A 132 2.03 -10.68 7.47
N GLU A 133 3.21 -10.38 6.93
CA GLU A 133 4.46 -11.06 7.30
C GLU A 133 4.86 -10.78 8.76
N LEU A 134 4.83 -9.51 9.18
CA LEU A 134 5.16 -9.07 10.54
C LEU A 134 4.28 -9.77 11.59
N LEU A 135 2.96 -9.82 11.38
CA LEU A 135 2.03 -10.41 12.32
C LEU A 135 2.06 -11.95 12.32
N SER A 136 2.33 -12.57 11.16
CA SER A 136 2.48 -14.03 11.07
C SER A 136 3.76 -14.52 11.76
N ASN A 137 4.86 -13.78 11.63
CA ASN A 137 6.12 -14.15 12.28
C ASN A 137 6.04 -14.01 13.82
N LYS A 138 5.22 -13.10 14.31
CA LYS A 138 5.07 -12.85 15.75
C LYS A 138 4.19 -13.88 16.45
N SER A 139 3.19 -14.46 15.77
CA SER A 139 2.39 -15.56 16.36
C SER A 139 3.20 -16.83 16.61
N VAL A 140 4.32 -17.02 15.90
CA VAL A 140 5.19 -18.21 16.06
C VAL A 140 6.13 -18.07 17.28
N GLN A 141 6.47 -16.84 17.68
CA GLN A 141 7.44 -16.59 18.77
C GLN A 141 6.84 -16.60 20.19
N THR A 142 5.52 -16.75 20.36
CA THR A 142 4.88 -16.71 21.69
C THR A 142 4.76 -18.07 22.39
N THR A 143 5.51 -19.09 21.97
CA THR A 143 5.33 -20.47 22.47
C THR A 143 6.61 -21.17 22.94
N ASP A 144 7.62 -20.46 23.44
CA ASP A 144 8.69 -21.11 24.23
C ASP A 144 9.48 -20.13 25.12
N GLU A 145 8.85 -19.61 26.17
CA GLU A 145 9.57 -19.19 27.39
C GLU A 145 8.72 -19.59 28.60
N GLY A 146 8.68 -20.90 28.84
CA GLY A 146 8.13 -21.49 30.06
C GLY A 146 9.24 -21.94 31.00
N ASP A 147 10.03 -20.99 31.52
CA ASP A 147 10.79 -21.21 32.75
C ASP A 147 9.82 -21.03 33.94
N VAL A 148 9.30 -22.15 34.45
CA VAL A 148 8.77 -22.25 35.81
C VAL A 148 9.29 -23.55 36.42
N SER A 149 10.40 -23.42 37.14
CA SER A 149 10.73 -24.28 38.27
C SER A 149 9.85 -23.88 39.46
N VAL A 150 8.85 -24.70 39.79
CA VAL A 150 8.30 -24.80 41.15
C VAL A 150 7.94 -26.26 41.41
N GLU A 151 8.64 -26.86 42.36
CA GLU A 151 8.26 -28.14 42.95
C GLU A 151 6.93 -28.03 43.68
N TYR A 152 6.02 -28.97 43.44
CA TYR A 152 5.03 -29.36 44.43
C TYR A 152 4.58 -30.81 44.22
N SER A 153 4.99 -31.65 45.18
CA SER A 153 4.50 -33.01 45.40
C SER A 153 3.03 -33.00 45.81
N GLY A 154 2.20 -33.85 45.20
CA GLY A 154 0.82 -34.06 45.65
C GLY A 154 -0.01 -35.00 44.78
N GLU A 155 0.04 -36.28 45.12
CA GLU A 155 -1.07 -37.25 45.13
C GLU A 155 -1.81 -37.60 43.84
N ILE A 156 -1.58 -38.84 43.39
CA ILE A 156 -2.36 -39.56 42.40
C ILE A 156 -3.70 -40.03 42.99
N VAL A 157 -4.82 -39.57 42.43
CA VAL A 157 -6.11 -40.27 42.53
C VAL A 157 -6.65 -40.48 41.12
N THR A 158 -6.58 -41.73 40.67
CA THR A 158 -7.31 -42.23 39.51
C THR A 158 -8.55 -42.93 40.01
N ASP A 159 -9.74 -42.43 39.66
CA ASP A 159 -10.95 -43.24 39.44
C ASP A 159 -11.98 -42.36 38.68
N THR A 160 -12.35 -42.65 37.42
CA THR A 160 -13.20 -43.75 36.90
C THR A 160 -14.69 -43.34 36.85
N LEU A 161 -15.17 -43.12 35.61
CA LEU A 161 -16.55 -43.21 35.05
C LEU A 161 -17.61 -42.12 35.39
N ASP A 162 -18.13 -41.49 34.33
CA ASP A 162 -19.54 -41.51 33.83
C ASP A 162 -19.62 -40.44 32.70
N GLY A 163 -20.03 -40.67 31.46
CA GLY A 163 -21.24 -41.36 31.02
C GLY A 163 -22.36 -40.34 30.84
N ALA A 164 -22.46 -39.70 29.66
CA ALA A 164 -23.73 -39.20 29.07
C ALA A 164 -23.49 -38.55 27.71
N ASP A 165 -23.91 -39.26 26.67
CA ASP A 165 -24.27 -38.70 25.37
C ASP A 165 -25.41 -37.67 25.56
N THR A 166 -25.28 -36.52 24.91
CA THR A 166 -26.46 -35.71 24.57
C THR A 166 -26.31 -35.21 23.14
N ASP A 167 -26.95 -35.94 22.23
CA ASP A 167 -27.50 -35.41 20.99
C ASP A 167 -28.37 -34.20 21.30
N SER A 168 -28.16 -33.11 20.58
CA SER A 168 -29.25 -32.20 20.21
C SER A 168 -28.92 -31.54 18.89
N GLU A 169 -29.52 -32.09 17.85
CA GLU A 169 -29.84 -31.39 16.61
C GLU A 169 -30.89 -30.33 16.98
N ASP A 170 -30.57 -29.05 16.79
CA ASP A 170 -31.59 -27.99 16.72
C ASP A 170 -31.37 -27.19 15.44
N ASP A 171 -32.16 -27.63 14.47
CA ASP A 171 -32.57 -26.97 13.25
C ASP A 171 -33.40 -25.73 13.60
N LEU A 172 -32.96 -24.53 13.20
CA LEU A 172 -33.84 -23.35 13.17
C LEU A 172 -33.62 -22.54 11.89
N ASP A 173 -34.65 -22.65 11.07
CA ASP A 173 -34.97 -21.92 9.86
C ASP A 173 -34.89 -20.38 9.98
N ALA A 174 -34.53 -19.80 8.84
CA ALA A 174 -35.13 -18.63 8.23
C ALA A 174 -35.42 -17.39 9.10
N ILE A 175 -34.66 -16.32 8.84
CA ILE A 175 -35.26 -14.99 8.73
C ILE A 175 -34.55 -14.14 7.67
N SER A 176 -35.28 -13.98 6.58
CA SER A 176 -35.55 -12.72 5.90
C SER A 176 -34.37 -11.93 5.32
N SER A 177 -34.23 -12.10 4.01
CA SER A 177 -33.78 -11.08 3.06
C SER A 177 -34.31 -9.68 3.43
N GLY A 178 -33.37 -8.77 3.68
CA GLY A 178 -33.61 -7.33 3.76
C GLY A 178 -32.69 -6.65 2.76
N GLY A 179 -33.13 -6.56 1.51
CA GLY A 179 -32.45 -5.79 0.48
C GLY A 179 -32.40 -4.32 0.88
N TYR A 180 -31.19 -3.77 1.01
CA TYR A 180 -30.99 -2.33 0.98
C TYR A 180 -30.79 -1.94 -0.49
N ASP A 181 -31.88 -1.53 -1.11
CA ASP A 181 -31.87 -0.85 -2.40
C ASP A 181 -31.68 0.64 -2.11
N ILE A 182 -30.50 1.18 -2.41
CA ILE A 182 -30.28 2.63 -2.44
C ILE A 182 -30.00 3.00 -3.89
N SER A 183 -31.09 3.07 -4.65
CA SER A 183 -31.20 3.94 -5.81
C SER A 183 -31.00 5.38 -5.34
N MET A 184 -29.86 5.97 -5.69
CA MET A 184 -29.65 7.41 -5.58
C MET A 184 -29.67 7.98 -6.99
N ASP A 185 -30.87 8.35 -7.44
CA ASP A 185 -31.09 9.26 -8.56
C ASP A 185 -30.56 10.64 -8.19
N VAL A 186 -29.55 11.14 -8.91
CA VAL A 186 -29.24 12.56 -8.98
C VAL A 186 -29.06 12.94 -10.44
N GLU A 187 -30.15 13.43 -11.02
CA GLU A 187 -30.16 14.14 -12.30
C GLU A 187 -29.49 15.51 -12.16
N LEU A 188 -28.47 15.69 -12.99
CA LEU A 188 -28.17 16.85 -13.85
C LEU A 188 -28.31 18.26 -13.27
N ASN A 189 -27.15 18.92 -13.11
CA ASN A 189 -27.03 20.35 -13.38
C ASN A 189 -25.96 20.63 -14.43
N ARG A 190 -26.47 20.88 -15.64
CA ARG A 190 -26.02 21.75 -16.73
C ARG A 190 -24.58 22.30 -16.73
N VAL A 191 -23.89 21.96 -17.80
CA VAL A 191 -22.79 22.70 -18.44
C VAL A 191 -23.28 24.09 -18.88
N PRO A 192 -22.53 25.17 -18.63
CA PRO A 192 -22.50 26.32 -19.51
C PRO A 192 -21.32 26.18 -20.48
N GLU A 193 -21.63 26.02 -21.77
CA GLU A 193 -20.74 26.42 -22.84
C GLU A 193 -20.67 27.95 -22.83
N GLU A 194 -19.48 28.51 -22.70
CA GLU A 194 -19.18 29.82 -23.27
C GLU A 194 -17.83 29.76 -23.97
N ASP A 195 -17.91 29.99 -25.27
CA ASP A 195 -16.81 30.26 -26.18
C ASP A 195 -16.08 31.54 -25.76
N ASN A 196 -14.75 31.51 -25.68
CA ASN A 196 -13.95 32.69 -26.04
C ASN A 196 -12.69 32.31 -26.83
N GLU A 197 -12.90 32.30 -28.13
CA GLU A 197 -11.86 32.44 -29.13
C GLU A 197 -11.02 33.72 -28.88
N THR A 198 -9.71 33.62 -29.11
CA THR A 198 -8.77 34.69 -29.49
C THR A 198 -8.13 35.58 -28.42
N LEU A 199 -6.88 35.26 -28.04
CA LEU A 199 -5.72 36.19 -27.95
C LEU A 199 -4.43 35.34 -28.06
N ASN A 200 -3.96 35.02 -29.25
CA ASN A 200 -2.97 35.78 -30.04
C ASN A 200 -1.61 36.04 -29.33
N THR A 201 -0.63 35.24 -29.79
CA THR A 201 0.82 35.48 -29.88
C THR A 201 1.46 36.62 -29.06
N GLN A 202 2.19 36.29 -27.99
CA GLN A 202 3.48 36.92 -27.64
C GLN A 202 4.14 36.27 -26.42
N HIS A 203 5.05 35.32 -26.66
CA HIS A 203 6.30 35.18 -25.88
C HIS A 203 7.25 34.17 -26.55
N ARG A 204 7.55 34.41 -27.83
CA ARG A 204 8.70 33.81 -28.50
C ARG A 204 9.67 34.91 -28.88
N GLU A 205 10.30 35.55 -27.89
CA GLU A 205 11.35 36.55 -28.15
C GLU A 205 12.37 36.80 -27.02
N ASP A 206 12.51 35.92 -26.01
CA ASP A 206 13.58 36.07 -25.00
C ASP A 206 14.84 35.21 -25.25
N ALA A 207 14.91 34.53 -26.40
CA ALA A 207 16.07 33.71 -26.77
C ALA A 207 17.13 34.45 -27.62
N ILE A 208 16.99 35.77 -27.86
CA ILE A 208 17.92 36.53 -28.72
C ILE A 208 18.78 37.56 -27.94
N HIS A 209 18.54 37.78 -26.65
CA HIS A 209 19.34 38.74 -25.85
C HIS A 209 20.46 38.13 -24.99
N ALA A 210 20.64 36.80 -24.96
CA ALA A 210 21.74 36.16 -24.22
C ALA A 210 23.03 35.94 -25.06
N ALA A 211 23.00 36.17 -26.38
CA ALA A 211 24.15 35.94 -27.27
C ALA A 211 25.01 37.19 -27.57
N LYS A 212 24.86 38.28 -26.79
CA LYS A 212 25.61 39.53 -27.03
C LYS A 212 26.35 40.11 -25.81
N ARG A 213 26.69 39.28 -24.83
CA ARG A 213 27.58 39.66 -23.70
C ARG A 213 28.86 38.83 -23.58
N VAL A 214 29.25 38.14 -24.64
CA VAL A 214 30.60 37.59 -24.79
C VAL A 214 31.18 38.18 -26.08
N SER A 215 31.62 39.43 -26.00
CA SER A 215 32.59 40.11 -26.87
C SER A 215 32.50 41.60 -26.58
N ILE A 216 33.29 42.04 -25.59
CA ILE A 216 34.20 43.20 -25.60
C ILE A 216 35.08 43.02 -24.36
#